data_AF-A0A2H3CZQ5-F1
#
_entry.id   AF-A0A2H3CZQ5-F1
#
_cell.length_a   1.000
_cell.length_b   1.000
_cell.length_c   1.000
_cell.angle_alpha   90.00
_cell.angle_beta   90.00
_cell.angle_gamma   90.00
#
_symmetry.space_group_name_H-M   'P 1'
#
loop_
_entity.id
_entity.type
_entity.pdbx_description
1 polymer ?
#
loop_
_entity_poly.entity_id
_entity_poly.type
_entity_poly.pdbx_seq_one_letter_code
_entity_poly.pdbx_strand_id
1 'polypeptide(L)' 'RANHTITQMLQQCVNSTQKDWVSKLLAIEFALNCAWSETTRYAPFMLNTGHIPRSMI' A
#
# COMPACT_ATOMS: atom_id res chain seq x y z
N ARG A 1 7.92 3.34 -10.61
CA ARG A 1 6.95 2.23 -10.45
C ARG A 1 6.07 2.41 -9.22
N ALA A 2 6.62 2.44 -7.99
CA ALA A 2 5.83 2.60 -6.76
C ALA A 2 4.91 3.83 -6.76
N ASN A 3 5.42 5.02 -7.09
CA ASN A 3 4.61 6.25 -7.14
C ASN A 3 3.43 6.15 -8.11
N HIS A 4 3.61 5.46 -9.24
CA HIS A 4 2.53 5.24 -10.20
C HIS A 4 1.42 4.36 -9.60
N THR A 5 1.81 3.27 -8.93
CA THR A 5 0.85 2.39 -8.25
C THR A 5 0.11 3.11 -7.11
N ILE A 6 0.82 3.94 -6.33
CA ILE A 6 0.20 4.78 -5.28
C ILE A 6 -0.85 5.71 -5.90
N THR A 7 -0.52 6.41 -6.98
CA THR A 7 -1.46 7.30 -7.68
C THR A 7 -2.68 6.53 -8.22
N GLN A 8 -2.48 5.35 -8.80
CA GLN A 8 -3.58 4.51 -9.28
C GLN A 8 -4.51 4.05 -8.14
N MET A 9 -3.94 3.62 -7.01
CA MET A 9 -4.74 3.24 -5.84
C MET A 9 -5.48 4.43 -5.24
N LEU A 10 -4.85 5.61 -5.16
CA LEU A 10 -5.51 6.84 -4.72
C LEU A 10 -6.70 7.18 -5.63
N GLN A 11 -6.54 7.12 -6.95
CA GLN A 11 -7.64 7.38 -7.89
C GLN A 11 -8.82 6.42 -7.72
N GLN A 12 -8.58 5.18 -7.30
CA GLN A 12 -9.62 4.18 -7.09
C GLN A 12 -10.31 4.28 -5.72
N CYS A 13 -9.60 4.74 -4.69
CA CYS A 13 -10.06 4.67 -3.30
C CYS A 13 -10.51 6.02 -2.72
N VAL A 14 -10.13 7.14 -3.34
CA VAL A 14 -10.51 8.50 -2.92
C VAL A 14 -11.93 8.79 -3.38
N ASN A 15 -12.69 9.46 -2.53
CA ASN A 15 -14.08 9.82 -2.84
C ASN A 15 -14.17 10.94 -3.88
N SER A 16 -15.38 11.18 -4.40
CA SER A 16 -15.63 12.20 -5.44
C SER A 16 -15.23 13.62 -5.01
N THR A 17 -15.18 13.91 -3.71
CA THR A 17 -14.77 15.23 -3.20
C THR A 17 -13.26 15.38 -3.11
N GLN A 18 -12.50 14.29 -3.29
CA GLN A 18 -11.04 14.24 -3.20
C GLN A 18 -10.42 14.75 -1.89
N LYS A 19 -11.20 14.76 -0.80
CA LYS A 19 -10.76 15.29 0.51
C LYS A 19 -10.25 14.22 1.47
N ASP A 20 -10.51 12.95 1.19
CA ASP A 20 -10.17 11.83 2.08
C ASP A 20 -8.85 11.13 1.74
N TRP A 21 -8.08 11.66 0.77
CA TRP A 21 -6.84 11.03 0.30
C TRP A 21 -5.81 10.79 1.41
N VAL A 22 -5.72 11.69 2.39
CA VAL A 22 -4.81 11.55 3.54
C VAL A 22 -5.14 10.30 4.34
N SER A 23 -6.42 10.04 4.59
CA SER A 23 -6.88 8.86 5.33
C SER A 23 -6.71 7.58 4.51
N LYS A 24 -6.77 7.65 3.18
CA LYS A 24 -6.51 6.50 2.29
C LYS A 24 -5.02 6.18 2.16
N LEU A 25 -4.14 7.17 2.32
CA LEU A 25 -2.70 7.01 2.13
C LEU A 25 -2.11 5.93 3.04
N LEU A 26 -2.50 5.91 4.32
CA LEU A 26 -2.04 4.90 5.29
C LEU A 26 -2.41 3.47 4.85
N ALA A 27 -3.64 3.26 4.39
CA ALA A 27 -4.09 1.96 3.92
C ALA A 27 -3.36 1.52 2.64
N ILE A 28 -3.08 2.46 1.73
CA ILE A 28 -2.34 2.20 0.50
C ILE A 28 -0.89 1.83 0.81
N GLU A 29 -0.23 2.58 1.69
CA GLU A 29 1.13 2.28 2.14
C GLU A 29 1.20 0.88 2.76
N PHE A 30 0.27 0.56 3.66
CA PHE A 30 0.20 -0.75 4.28
C PHE A 30 0.02 -1.87 3.25
N ALA A 31 -0.92 -1.70 2.31
CA ALA A 31 -1.18 -2.67 1.26
C ALA A 31 0.06 -2.91 0.37
N LEU A 32 0.77 -1.84 -0.01
CA LEU A 32 1.99 -1.94 -0.82
C LEU A 32 3.14 -2.62 -0.07
N ASN A 33 3.31 -2.32 1.22
CA ASN A 33 4.37 -2.92 2.02
C ASN A 33 4.08 -4.39 2.40
N CYS A 34 2.80 -4.80 2.38
CA CYS A 34 2.38 -6.20 2.53
C CYS A 34 2.39 -7.00 1.21
N ALA A 35 2.38 -6.34 0.06
CA ALA A 35 2.28 -7.00 -1.24
C ALA A 35 3.56 -7.77 -1.59
N TRP A 36 3.40 -9.03 -1.99
CA TRP A 36 4.51 -9.86 -2.46
C TRP A 36 4.92 -9.45 -3.87
N SER A 37 6.21 -9.29 -4.09
CA SER A 37 6.77 -9.07 -5.42
C SER A 37 7.17 -10.40 -6.04
N GLU A 38 6.73 -10.67 -7.28
CA GLU A 38 7.08 -11.91 -8.00
C GLU A 38 8.59 -12.03 -8.24
N THR A 39 9.28 -10.90 -8.44
CA THR A 39 10.72 -10.87 -8.72
C THR A 39 11.55 -11.20 -7.49
N THR A 40 11.20 -10.64 -6.33
CA THR A 40 11.95 -10.84 -5.08
C THR A 40 11.40 -11.98 -4.25
N ARG A 41 10.17 -12.44 -4.53
CA ARG A 41 9.39 -13.38 -3.73
C ARG A 41 9.29 -12.99 -2.25
N TYR A 42 9.35 -11.69 -1.96
CA TYR A 42 9.19 -11.15 -0.61
C TYR A 42 8.39 -9.86 -0.65
N ALA A 43 7.62 -9.62 0.40
CA ALA A 43 7.00 -8.33 0.66
C ALA A 43 8.00 -7.34 1.29
N PRO A 44 7.88 -6.02 1.05
CA PRO A 44 8.74 -5.02 1.68
C PRO A 44 8.79 -5.09 3.21
N PHE A 45 7.67 -5.36 3.89
CA PHE A 45 7.68 -5.57 5.34
C PHE A 45 8.57 -6.75 5.75
N MET A 46 8.48 -7.87 5.03
CA MET A 46 9.34 -9.02 5.30
C MET A 46 10.83 -8.66 5.16
N LEU A 47 11.19 -7.84 4.16
CA LEU A 47 12.57 -7.42 3.94
C LEU A 47 13.09 -6.43 4.99
N ASN A 48 12.23 -5.52 5.45
CA ASN A 48 12.63 -4.43 6.36
C ASN A 48 12.54 -4.82 7.83
N THR A 49 11.55 -5.63 8.22
CA THR A 49 11.24 -5.93 9.63
C THR A 49 11.29 -7.42 9.96
N GLY A 50 11.47 -8.29 8.97
CA GLY A 50 11.51 -9.75 9.15
C GLY A 50 10.16 -10.40 9.44
N HIS A 51 9.05 -9.65 9.40
CA HIS A 51 7.70 -10.18 9.60
C HIS A 51 6.66 -9.39 8.79
N ILE A 52 5.54 -10.03 8.48
CA ILE A 52 4.39 -9.34 7.86
C ILE A 52 3.40 -8.98 8.96
N PRO A 53 3.07 -7.69 9.17
CA PRO A 53 2.11 -7.26 10.18
C PRO A 53 0.70 -7.81 9.90
N ARG A 54 -0.11 -7.95 10.95
CA ARG A 54 -1.50 -8.42 10.79
C ARG A 54 -2.34 -7.40 10.04
N SER A 55 -3.37 -7.89 9.34
CA SER A 55 -4.32 -7.05 8.62
C SER A 55 -4.92 -5.98 9.53
N MET A 56 -5.11 -4.78 8.99
CA MET A 56 -5.85 -3.67 9.61
C MET A 56 -7.35 -4.00 9.55
N ILE A 57 -7.86 -4.79 10.50
CA ILE A 57 -9.29 -5.05 10.72
C ILE A 57 -9.68 -4.40 12.04
#